data_AF-A0A821DDS1-F1
#
_entry.id   AF-A0A821DDS1-F1
#
_cell.length_a   1.000
_cell.length_b   1.000
_cell.length_c   1.000
_cell.angle_alpha   90.00
_cell.angle_beta   90.00
_cell.angle_gamma   90.00
#
_symmetry.space_group_name_H-M   'P 1'
#
loop_
_entity.id
_entity.type
_entity.pdbx_description
1 polymer ?
#
loop_
_entity_poly.entity_id
_entity_poly.type
_entity_poly.pdbx_seq_one_letter_code
_entity_poly.pdbx_strand_id
1 'polypeptide(L)'
;MYIHQSRNNECNQSDSSIPLFYNQNSINLCQSNNLPSYLVNSNQSTIVNFATDSSNRCNILKNLDPINIPPLFTSAKASLYTRYTPKDWSNFECNQFTNANEILNDSQKLTKESDLLACEIDKQVCANQWKSTNEILIIKQEISFWKNEIEKLRQKLNDTINELDVKRQQIEYFLNRTASRLKIVQENLYEREKRQTIDLIHDNVDRELIKLIDILIDAKNSIDNGMIERINKQIHLNRERLCQLEIEANNKSYALILENATLYLTNTLPCFSNCKNSFSGGITYLNWLKHTKTVVEQTYCEIQTSNELIHSVKNFFHIEQNIFDQWQTVGIVLEQRIHEIQCPVLENINDREYSKLSEEFNNLNYSIDNLQKKLFEEEYILQHLFRLKATIEEDLAIKNNSLFIDEQKVIGLRRTFPFTS
;
A
#
# COMPACT_ATOMS: atom_id res chain seq x y z
N MET A 1 66.22 29.76 -10.07
CA MET A 1 66.42 30.88 -9.14
C MET A 1 65.95 30.40 -7.77
N TYR A 2 66.85 29.71 -7.07
CA TYR A 2 67.65 30.24 -5.96
C TYR A 2 66.77 30.51 -4.71
N ILE A 3 66.76 29.62 -3.70
CA ILE A 3 67.79 29.40 -2.64
C ILE A 3 67.63 30.44 -1.52
N HIS A 4 67.05 30.00 -0.40
CA HIS A 4 67.72 29.84 0.92
C HIS A 4 67.60 31.11 1.77
N GLN A 5 67.53 31.10 3.10
CA GLN A 5 68.26 30.37 4.16
C GLN A 5 67.58 30.85 5.49
N SER A 6 67.68 30.27 6.69
CA SER A 6 68.19 29.02 7.25
C SER A 6 68.00 29.08 8.78
N ARG A 7 67.58 27.98 9.40
CA ARG A 7 68.26 27.12 10.42
C ARG A 7 68.72 27.76 11.75
N ASN A 8 68.35 27.10 12.85
CA ASN A 8 69.20 26.14 13.61
C ASN A 8 68.32 25.36 14.61
N ASN A 9 68.26 24.02 14.52
CA ASN A 9 68.95 22.98 15.35
C ASN A 9 68.39 22.93 16.79
N GLU A 10 67.98 21.79 17.37
CA GLU A 10 68.72 20.54 17.62
C GLU A 10 67.77 19.35 17.95
N CYS A 11 68.26 18.11 17.69
CA CYS A 11 68.11 16.85 18.47
C CYS A 11 66.70 16.41 18.97
N ASN A 12 66.13 15.23 18.69
CA ASN A 12 66.68 13.87 18.61
C ASN A 12 65.69 12.90 17.92
N GLN A 13 66.27 12.01 17.10
CA GLN A 13 65.97 10.59 16.83
C GLN A 13 64.52 10.04 16.83
N SER A 14 64.22 9.42 15.69
CA SER A 14 63.32 8.28 15.49
C SER A 14 63.53 7.18 16.52
N ASP A 15 62.45 6.50 16.91
CA ASP A 15 62.34 5.05 16.72
C ASP A 15 60.95 4.52 17.08
N SER A 16 60.34 3.90 16.08
CA SER A 16 59.47 2.75 16.25
C SER A 16 60.20 1.67 17.06
N SER A 17 59.69 1.31 18.25
CA SER A 17 60.15 0.14 18.99
C SER A 17 59.11 -0.31 20.02
N ILE A 18 58.67 -1.55 19.79
CA ILE A 18 58.18 -2.59 20.72
C ILE A 18 58.49 -2.30 22.22
N PRO A 19 57.56 -2.64 23.14
CA PRO A 19 57.93 -3.16 24.45
C PRO A 19 57.68 -4.67 24.52
N LEU A 20 58.77 -5.40 24.59
CA LEU A 20 58.86 -6.80 25.00
C LEU A 20 59.33 -6.81 26.46
N PHE A 21 58.78 -7.77 27.22
CA PHE A 21 59.08 -8.14 28.62
C PHE A 21 58.48 -7.21 29.69
N TYR A 22 57.75 -7.70 30.69
CA TYR A 22 58.03 -8.89 31.49
C TYR A 22 56.77 -9.71 31.80
N ASN A 23 56.88 -11.01 31.56
CA ASN A 23 55.98 -12.04 32.04
C ASN A 23 56.19 -12.21 33.55
N GLN A 24 55.26 -11.71 34.37
CA GLN A 24 55.11 -12.20 35.74
C GLN A 24 53.88 -13.09 35.77
N ASN A 25 54.14 -14.40 35.83
CA ASN A 25 53.18 -15.42 36.20
C ASN A 25 52.57 -15.08 37.56
N SER A 26 51.43 -14.40 37.58
CA SER A 26 50.49 -14.50 38.68
C SER A 26 49.44 -15.52 38.29
N ILE A 27 49.73 -16.78 38.59
CA ILE A 27 48.73 -17.84 38.67
C ILE A 27 47.75 -17.38 39.75
N ASN A 28 46.64 -16.76 39.35
CA ASN A 28 45.49 -16.59 40.23
C ASN A 28 44.87 -17.98 40.43
N LEU A 29 45.41 -18.70 41.42
CA LEU A 29 44.69 -19.79 42.05
C LEU A 29 43.42 -19.20 42.66
N CYS A 30 42.29 -19.46 42.01
CA CYS A 30 40.98 -19.29 42.61
C CYS A 30 40.96 -20.04 43.95
N GLN A 31 40.95 -19.31 45.06
CA GLN A 31 40.63 -19.84 46.37
C GLN A 31 39.14 -20.21 46.38
N SER A 32 38.81 -21.41 45.91
CA SER A 32 37.54 -22.05 46.24
C SER A 32 37.67 -22.63 47.65
N ASN A 33 37.28 -21.84 48.65
CA ASN A 33 36.97 -22.37 49.98
C ASN A 33 35.71 -23.23 49.85
N ASN A 34 35.90 -24.54 49.66
CA ASN A 34 34.96 -25.60 50.03
C ASN A 34 35.73 -26.93 49.99
N LEU A 35 36.43 -27.25 51.08
CA LEU A 35 36.96 -28.59 51.30
C LEU A 35 35.82 -29.52 51.77
N PRO A 36 35.73 -30.77 51.29
CA PRO A 36 34.84 -31.77 51.85
C PRO A 36 35.37 -32.23 53.20
N SER A 37 34.48 -32.29 54.19
CA SER A 37 34.73 -32.86 55.51
C SER A 37 34.94 -34.38 55.40
N TYR A 38 36.21 -34.80 55.34
CA TYR A 38 36.57 -36.20 55.58
C TYR A 38 36.48 -36.49 57.09
N LEU A 39 35.43 -37.21 57.46
CA LEU A 39 35.29 -37.88 58.75
C LEU A 39 36.41 -38.93 58.88
N VAL A 40 37.48 -38.59 59.60
CA VAL A 40 38.43 -39.58 60.10
C VAL A 40 37.82 -40.22 61.34
N ASN A 41 37.38 -41.46 61.16
CA ASN A 41 36.81 -42.33 62.17
C ASN A 41 37.98 -42.92 63.00
N SER A 42 38.33 -42.30 64.12
CA SER A 42 39.30 -42.86 65.08
C SER A 42 38.55 -43.52 66.25
N ASN A 43 38.20 -44.80 66.09
CA ASN A 43 37.77 -45.65 67.18
C ASN A 43 38.62 -46.92 67.20
N GLN A 44 39.51 -47.02 68.19
CA GLN A 44 39.67 -48.13 69.14
C GLN A 44 41.11 -48.24 69.65
N SER A 45 41.34 -47.84 70.90
CA SER A 45 42.03 -48.71 71.87
C SER A 45 41.83 -48.20 73.31
N THR A 46 40.85 -48.83 73.96
CA THR A 46 40.89 -49.35 75.33
C THR A 46 40.88 -48.37 76.51
N ILE A 47 39.66 -48.21 77.03
CA ILE A 47 39.28 -47.84 78.39
C ILE A 47 40.12 -48.63 79.42
N VAL A 48 40.73 -47.92 80.37
CA VAL A 48 40.95 -48.42 81.73
C VAL A 48 40.19 -47.50 82.67
N ASN A 49 39.06 -48.01 83.17
CA ASN A 49 38.29 -47.40 84.25
C ASN A 49 39.07 -47.52 85.57
N PHE A 50 39.20 -46.40 86.29
CA PHE A 50 39.22 -46.43 87.75
C PHE A 50 38.08 -45.55 88.25
N ALA A 51 37.06 -46.19 88.80
CA ALA A 51 36.11 -45.57 89.70
C ALA A 51 36.72 -45.58 91.12
N THR A 52 36.55 -44.49 91.88
CA THR A 52 35.77 -44.41 93.13
C THR A 52 36.16 -43.15 93.92
N ASP A 53 35.11 -42.41 94.31
CA ASP A 53 34.96 -41.63 95.55
C ASP A 53 36.06 -40.69 96.07
N SER A 54 35.67 -39.41 96.19
CA SER A 54 35.75 -38.74 97.49
C SER A 54 34.77 -37.55 97.60
N SER A 55 33.73 -37.80 98.39
CA SER A 55 32.81 -36.90 99.10
C SER A 55 33.36 -35.53 99.53
N ASN A 56 32.50 -34.50 99.40
CA ASN A 56 32.13 -33.54 100.46
C ASN A 56 33.02 -33.51 101.72
N ARG A 57 33.71 -32.39 101.98
CA ARG A 57 33.40 -31.38 103.04
C ARG A 57 34.62 -30.62 103.58
N CYS A 58 34.36 -29.31 103.72
CA CYS A 58 34.75 -28.43 104.83
C CYS A 58 36.21 -27.98 105.01
N ASN A 59 36.35 -26.65 104.90
CA ASN A 59 37.00 -25.77 105.86
C ASN A 59 37.23 -26.42 107.24
N ILE A 60 38.44 -26.93 107.47
CA ILE A 60 39.07 -27.00 108.78
C ILE A 60 40.49 -26.49 108.61
N LEU A 61 40.72 -25.29 109.13
CA LEU A 61 42.03 -24.75 109.47
C LEU A 61 42.78 -25.73 110.38
N LYS A 62 43.95 -26.22 109.93
CA LYS A 62 45.27 -26.13 110.61
C LYS A 62 46.26 -27.16 110.03
N ASN A 63 47.53 -26.71 110.00
CA ASN A 63 48.78 -27.44 109.82
C ASN A 63 49.33 -27.51 108.38
N LEU A 64 50.41 -26.75 108.18
CA LEU A 64 51.35 -26.85 107.07
C LEU A 64 52.29 -28.03 107.34
N ASP A 65 52.31 -29.01 106.44
CA ASP A 65 53.36 -30.03 106.37
C ASP A 65 54.18 -29.87 105.07
N PRO A 66 55.50 -30.14 105.11
CA PRO A 66 56.46 -29.66 104.10
C PRO A 66 56.42 -30.43 102.77
N ILE A 67 56.73 -29.72 101.69
CA ILE A 67 56.82 -30.22 100.31
C ILE A 67 57.83 -31.37 100.23
N ASN A 68 57.36 -32.56 99.85
CA ASN A 68 58.19 -33.74 99.60
C ASN A 68 58.40 -33.90 98.09
N ILE A 69 59.62 -33.63 97.60
CA ILE A 69 60.00 -33.79 96.18
C ILE A 69 60.41 -35.26 95.97
N PRO A 70 59.72 -36.05 95.12
CA PRO A 70 60.00 -37.47 94.96
C PRO A 70 61.36 -37.73 94.27
N PRO A 71 62.02 -38.87 94.57
CA PRO A 71 63.38 -39.16 94.10
C PRO A 71 63.38 -39.49 92.60
N LEU A 72 64.10 -38.67 91.82
CA LEU A 72 64.22 -38.76 90.35
C LEU A 72 64.69 -40.14 89.81
N PHE A 73 65.38 -40.96 90.61
CA PHE A 73 66.06 -42.18 90.13
C PHE A 73 65.23 -43.48 90.18
N THR A 74 64.29 -43.64 91.13
CA THR A 74 63.45 -44.87 91.19
C THR A 74 62.33 -44.85 90.15
N SER A 75 61.76 -43.67 89.89
CA SER A 75 60.75 -43.45 88.84
C SER A 75 61.33 -43.68 87.44
N ALA A 76 62.57 -43.26 87.21
CA ALA A 76 63.27 -43.48 85.94
C ALA A 76 63.48 -44.98 85.63
N LYS A 77 63.84 -45.81 86.62
CA LYS A 77 64.09 -47.25 86.42
C LYS A 77 62.81 -48.06 86.19
N ALA A 78 61.73 -47.77 86.91
CA ALA A 78 60.43 -48.39 86.66
C ALA A 78 59.85 -47.99 85.29
N SER A 79 60.10 -46.74 84.85
CA SER A 79 59.65 -46.25 83.55
C SER A 79 60.39 -46.87 82.35
N LEU A 80 61.55 -47.50 82.52
CA LEU A 80 62.24 -48.17 81.41
C LEU A 80 61.52 -49.44 80.94
N TYR A 81 60.76 -50.11 81.81
CA TYR A 81 59.97 -51.30 81.47
C TYR A 81 58.62 -50.98 80.81
N THR A 82 58.19 -49.71 80.83
CA THR A 82 56.96 -49.23 80.18
C THR A 82 57.22 -48.35 78.97
N ARG A 83 58.49 -48.10 78.63
CA ARG A 83 58.92 -47.34 77.45
C ARG A 83 59.12 -48.28 76.26
N TYR A 84 58.80 -47.77 75.08
CA TYR A 84 59.03 -48.47 73.82
C TYR A 84 60.51 -48.80 73.62
N THR A 85 60.79 -50.01 73.13
CA THR A 85 62.15 -50.38 72.72
C THR A 85 62.48 -49.72 71.38
N PRO A 86 63.77 -49.56 71.03
CA PRO A 86 64.16 -49.10 69.70
C PRO A 86 63.56 -49.93 68.55
N LYS A 87 63.28 -51.22 68.80
CA LYS A 87 62.61 -52.10 67.83
C LYS A 87 61.11 -51.78 67.71
N ASP A 88 60.44 -51.46 68.81
CA ASP A 88 59.04 -51.00 68.78
C ASP A 88 58.91 -49.64 68.08
N TRP A 89 59.88 -48.73 68.32
CA TRP A 89 59.97 -47.45 67.62
C TRP A 89 60.17 -47.63 66.12
N SER A 90 61.13 -48.48 65.70
CA SER A 90 61.39 -48.76 64.29
C SER A 90 60.21 -49.44 63.60
N ASN A 91 59.51 -50.36 64.28
CA ASN A 91 58.28 -50.98 63.77
C ASN A 91 57.14 -49.95 63.64
N PHE A 92 56.99 -49.03 64.60
CA PHE A 92 56.00 -47.96 64.54
C PHE A 92 56.28 -46.97 63.40
N GLU A 93 57.54 -46.57 63.21
CA GLU A 93 57.96 -45.75 62.06
C GLU A 93 57.72 -46.45 60.73
N CYS A 94 58.03 -47.75 60.63
CA CYS A 94 57.74 -48.56 59.45
C CYS A 94 56.23 -48.62 59.15
N ASN A 95 55.41 -48.85 60.18
CA ASN A 95 53.95 -48.90 60.04
C ASN A 95 53.35 -47.52 59.69
N GLN A 96 53.92 -46.43 60.22
CA GLN A 96 53.51 -45.08 59.82
C GLN A 96 53.85 -44.80 58.36
N PHE A 97 55.04 -45.21 57.92
CA PHE A 97 55.45 -45.05 56.52
C PHE A 97 54.57 -45.87 55.56
N THR A 98 54.21 -47.11 55.92
CA THR A 98 53.29 -47.92 55.11
C THR A 98 51.89 -47.29 55.06
N ASN A 99 51.35 -46.83 56.19
CA ASN A 99 50.06 -46.15 56.24
C ASN A 99 50.05 -44.83 55.43
N ALA A 100 51.11 -44.02 55.55
CA ALA A 100 51.26 -42.80 54.76
C ALA A 100 51.32 -43.09 53.25
N ASN A 101 52.02 -44.17 52.85
CA ASN A 101 52.06 -44.62 51.45
C ASN A 101 50.71 -45.13 50.95
N GLU A 102 49.92 -45.83 51.77
CA GLU A 102 48.56 -46.26 51.43
C GLU A 102 47.64 -45.06 51.21
N ILE A 103 47.64 -44.08 52.12
CA ILE A 103 46.86 -42.84 52.00
C ILE A 103 47.28 -42.05 50.74
N LEU A 104 48.58 -41.96 50.47
CA LEU A 104 49.11 -41.30 49.26
C LEU A 104 48.68 -42.03 47.99
N ASN A 105 48.73 -43.36 47.97
CA ASN A 105 48.28 -44.16 46.84
C ASN A 105 46.78 -43.96 46.58
N ASP A 106 45.95 -43.94 47.63
CA ASP A 106 44.52 -43.73 47.49
C ASP A 106 44.18 -42.29 47.06
N SER A 107 44.89 -41.29 47.58
CA SER A 107 44.80 -39.91 47.10
C SER A 107 45.21 -39.78 45.62
N GLN A 108 46.27 -40.48 45.20
CA GLN A 108 46.71 -40.52 43.81
C GLN A 108 45.71 -41.23 42.88
N LYS A 109 44.99 -42.25 43.37
CA LYS A 109 43.89 -42.87 42.62
C LYS A 109 42.72 -41.91 42.49
N LEU A 110 42.30 -41.26 43.58
CA LEU A 110 41.19 -40.29 43.57
C LEU A 110 41.45 -39.10 42.65
N THR A 111 42.68 -38.56 42.66
CA THR A 111 43.08 -37.48 41.75
C THR A 111 43.02 -37.92 40.30
N LYS A 112 43.58 -39.10 39.96
CA LYS A 112 43.45 -39.67 38.61
C LYS A 112 42.00 -39.89 38.19
N GLU A 113 41.16 -40.40 39.09
CA GLU A 113 39.73 -40.60 38.82
C GLU A 113 39.01 -39.26 38.60
N SER A 114 39.31 -38.25 39.42
CA SER A 114 38.80 -36.89 39.25
C SER A 114 39.23 -36.27 37.91
N ASP A 115 40.49 -36.44 37.50
CA ASP A 115 41.01 -35.93 36.24
C ASP A 115 40.33 -36.62 35.04
N LEU A 116 40.11 -37.94 35.12
CA LEU A 116 39.38 -38.70 34.10
C LEU A 116 37.92 -38.24 34.01
N LEU A 117 37.25 -38.04 35.15
CA LEU A 117 35.88 -37.53 35.19
C LEU A 117 35.79 -36.11 34.62
N ALA A 118 36.74 -35.23 34.96
CA ALA A 118 36.81 -33.88 34.39
C ALA A 118 36.96 -33.93 32.86
N CYS A 119 37.87 -34.77 32.35
CA CYS A 119 38.05 -34.96 30.91
C CYS A 119 36.78 -35.51 30.23
N GLU A 120 36.07 -36.43 30.86
CA GLU A 120 34.83 -37.01 30.33
C GLU A 120 33.71 -35.96 30.28
N ILE A 121 33.57 -35.17 31.33
CA ILE A 121 32.61 -34.05 31.39
C ILE A 121 32.95 -33.01 30.32
N ASP A 122 34.22 -32.63 30.16
CA ASP A 122 34.65 -31.66 29.15
C ASP A 122 34.30 -32.13 27.72
N LYS A 123 34.53 -33.41 27.42
CA LYS A 123 34.12 -33.99 26.12
C LYS A 123 32.62 -33.89 25.91
N GLN A 124 31.81 -34.22 26.93
CA GLN A 124 30.36 -34.13 26.85
C GLN A 124 29.88 -32.68 26.69
N VAL A 125 30.48 -31.74 27.42
CA VAL A 125 30.19 -30.31 27.32
C VAL A 125 30.54 -29.77 25.93
N CYS A 126 31.70 -30.12 25.38
CA CYS A 126 32.08 -29.76 24.01
C CYS A 126 31.12 -30.36 22.97
N ALA A 127 30.76 -31.64 23.09
CA ALA A 127 29.84 -32.30 22.18
C ALA A 127 28.43 -31.67 22.22
N ASN A 128 27.92 -31.38 23.42
CA ASN A 128 26.63 -30.72 23.61
C ASN A 128 26.65 -29.29 23.05
N GLN A 129 27.68 -28.50 23.34
CA GLN A 129 27.84 -27.15 22.80
C GLN A 129 27.85 -27.17 21.27
N TRP A 130 28.61 -28.09 20.67
CA TRP A 130 28.68 -28.24 19.21
C TRP A 130 27.31 -28.58 18.62
N LYS A 131 26.59 -29.53 19.23
CA LYS A 131 25.24 -29.92 18.80
C LYS A 131 24.26 -28.75 18.87
N SER A 132 24.20 -28.06 20.01
CA SER A 132 23.30 -26.91 20.21
C SER A 132 23.64 -25.76 19.27
N THR A 133 24.93 -25.48 19.05
CA THR A 133 25.38 -24.43 18.11
C THR A 133 24.89 -24.75 16.69
N ASN A 134 24.99 -26.00 16.25
CA ASN A 134 24.52 -26.41 14.93
C ASN A 134 23.00 -26.32 14.79
N GLU A 135 22.25 -26.73 15.81
CA GLU A 135 20.78 -26.60 15.81
C GLU A 135 20.35 -25.13 15.71
N ILE A 136 21.01 -24.23 16.46
CA ILE A 136 20.77 -22.78 16.38
C ILE A 136 21.09 -22.23 14.98
N LEU A 137 22.19 -22.67 14.35
CA LEU A 137 22.55 -22.25 13.00
C LEU A 137 21.49 -22.64 11.96
N ILE A 138 20.91 -23.83 12.07
CA ILE A 138 19.82 -24.29 11.20
C ILE A 138 18.59 -23.41 11.40
N ILE A 139 18.16 -23.19 12.65
CA ILE A 139 17.00 -22.34 12.97
C ILE A 139 17.22 -20.91 12.45
N LYS A 140 18.42 -20.36 12.62
CA LYS A 140 18.78 -19.03 12.10
C LYS A 140 18.63 -18.94 10.59
N GLN A 141 19.06 -19.97 9.85
CA GLN A 141 18.89 -20.02 8.39
C GLN A 141 17.41 -20.03 8.01
N GLU A 142 16.57 -20.79 8.71
CA GLU A 142 15.14 -20.83 8.46
C GLU A 142 14.43 -19.51 8.78
N ILE A 143 14.76 -18.88 9.92
CA ILE A 143 14.24 -17.55 10.27
C ILE A 143 14.63 -16.54 9.20
N SER A 144 15.88 -16.57 8.74
CA SER A 144 16.36 -15.70 7.67
C SER A 144 15.64 -15.94 6.35
N PHE A 145 15.39 -17.20 5.99
CA PHE A 145 14.63 -17.56 4.80
C PHE A 145 13.22 -16.99 4.85
N TRP A 146 12.48 -17.27 5.93
CA TRP A 146 11.10 -16.81 6.07
C TRP A 146 11.00 -15.28 6.15
N LYS A 147 11.94 -14.62 6.83
CA LYS A 147 12.02 -13.15 6.83
C LYS A 147 12.13 -12.62 5.40
N ASN A 148 13.05 -13.15 4.60
CA ASN A 148 13.26 -12.70 3.23
C ASN A 148 12.03 -12.96 2.34
N GLU A 149 11.37 -14.11 2.51
CA GLU A 149 10.14 -14.42 1.77
C GLU A 149 8.98 -13.48 2.16
N ILE A 150 8.80 -13.19 3.45
CA ILE A 150 7.81 -12.22 3.94
C ILE A 150 8.10 -10.83 3.38
N GLU A 151 9.35 -10.38 3.37
CA GLU A 151 9.76 -9.08 2.83
C GLU A 151 9.47 -8.98 1.32
N LYS A 152 9.77 -10.03 0.54
CA LYS A 152 9.40 -10.09 -0.88
C LYS A 152 7.89 -10.02 -1.09
N LEU A 153 7.13 -10.76 -0.28
CA LEU A 153 5.67 -10.76 -0.33
C LEU A 153 5.08 -9.41 0.06
N ARG A 154 5.67 -8.73 1.07
CA ARG A 154 5.28 -7.39 1.46
C ARG A 154 5.44 -6.41 0.29
N GLN A 155 6.57 -6.44 -0.39
CA GLN A 155 6.79 -5.60 -1.57
C GLN A 155 5.79 -5.92 -2.68
N LYS A 156 5.61 -7.20 -3.00
CA LYS A 156 4.66 -7.63 -4.04
C LYS A 156 3.23 -7.19 -3.72
N LEU A 157 2.78 -7.35 -2.47
CA LEU A 157 1.46 -6.92 -2.03
C LEU A 157 1.30 -5.41 -2.12
N ASN A 158 2.32 -4.65 -1.71
CA ASN A 158 2.32 -3.19 -1.85
C ASN A 158 2.21 -2.75 -3.31
N ASP A 159 2.95 -3.39 -4.23
CA ASP A 159 2.85 -3.12 -5.65
C ASP A 159 1.44 -3.44 -6.19
N THR A 160 0.82 -4.55 -5.76
CA THR A 160 -0.57 -4.86 -6.14
C THR A 160 -1.60 -3.87 -5.57
N ILE A 161 -1.39 -3.32 -4.38
CA ILE A 161 -2.24 -2.25 -3.82
C ILE A 161 -2.17 -1.01 -4.70
N ASN A 162 -0.97 -0.61 -5.10
CA ASN A 162 -0.77 0.54 -5.97
C ASN A 162 -1.41 0.32 -7.35
N GLU A 163 -1.26 -0.88 -7.93
CA GLU A 163 -1.90 -1.22 -9.21
C GLU A 163 -3.44 -1.19 -9.10
N LEU A 164 -4.01 -1.77 -8.04
CA LEU A 164 -5.46 -1.70 -7.80
C LEU A 164 -5.95 -0.26 -7.64
N ASP A 165 -5.19 0.60 -6.95
CA ASP A 165 -5.57 2.00 -6.79
C ASP A 165 -5.55 2.77 -8.11
N VAL A 166 -4.56 2.52 -8.96
CA VAL A 166 -4.53 3.08 -10.33
C VAL A 166 -5.76 2.60 -11.13
N LYS A 167 -6.11 1.31 -11.04
CA LYS A 167 -7.29 0.76 -11.73
C LYS A 167 -8.59 1.38 -11.21
N ARG A 168 -8.72 1.58 -9.89
CA ARG A 168 -9.85 2.28 -9.27
C ARG A 168 -10.00 3.69 -9.82
N GLN A 169 -8.92 4.47 -9.82
CA GLN A 169 -8.92 5.83 -10.34
C GLN A 169 -9.29 5.89 -11.83
N GLN A 170 -8.80 4.94 -12.63
CA GLN A 170 -9.17 4.82 -14.05
C GLN A 170 -10.67 4.61 -14.25
N ILE A 171 -11.29 3.75 -13.44
CA ILE A 171 -12.73 3.47 -13.51
C ILE A 171 -13.55 4.68 -13.06
N GLU A 172 -13.17 5.33 -11.96
CA GLU A 172 -13.84 6.56 -11.47
C GLU A 172 -13.80 7.68 -12.52
N TYR A 173 -12.63 7.88 -13.13
CA TYR A 173 -12.46 8.85 -14.20
C TYR A 173 -13.34 8.51 -15.42
N PHE A 174 -13.38 7.24 -15.82
CA PHE A 174 -14.21 6.79 -16.92
C PHE A 174 -15.71 6.99 -16.63
N LEU A 175 -16.19 6.64 -15.44
CA LEU A 175 -17.58 6.88 -15.02
C LEU A 175 -17.96 8.36 -15.12
N ASN A 176 -17.09 9.25 -14.62
CA ASN A 176 -17.33 10.69 -14.68
C ASN A 176 -17.42 11.20 -16.13
N ARG A 177 -16.57 10.68 -17.02
CA ARG A 177 -16.63 11.00 -18.46
C ARG A 177 -17.90 10.48 -19.11
N THR A 178 -18.30 9.24 -18.80
CA THR A 178 -19.53 8.62 -19.32
C THR A 178 -20.77 9.38 -18.85
N ALA A 179 -20.82 9.80 -17.59
CA ALA A 179 -21.89 10.65 -17.07
C ALA A 179 -21.96 12.01 -17.78
N SER A 180 -20.79 12.62 -18.03
CA SER A 180 -20.71 13.89 -18.77
C SER A 180 -21.17 13.73 -20.22
N ARG A 181 -20.75 12.66 -20.90
CA ARG A 181 -21.19 12.33 -22.27
C ARG A 181 -22.70 12.10 -22.33
N LEU A 182 -23.26 11.35 -21.37
CA LEU A 182 -24.71 11.10 -21.30
C LEU A 182 -25.51 12.39 -21.22
N LYS A 183 -25.07 13.34 -20.39
CA LYS A 183 -25.72 14.65 -20.29
C LYS A 183 -25.74 15.40 -21.62
N ILE A 184 -24.60 15.43 -22.33
CA ILE A 184 -24.50 16.11 -23.63
C ILE A 184 -25.45 15.48 -24.65
N VAL A 185 -25.51 14.14 -24.72
CA VAL A 185 -26.35 13.44 -25.69
C VAL A 185 -27.84 13.65 -25.38
N GLN A 186 -28.21 13.66 -24.10
CA GLN A 186 -29.57 14.00 -23.65
C GLN A 186 -29.93 15.45 -24.01
N GLU A 187 -29.00 16.39 -23.81
CA GLU A 187 -29.19 17.80 -24.14
C GLU A 187 -29.32 18.01 -25.66
N ASN A 188 -28.56 17.28 -26.47
CA ASN A 188 -28.70 17.28 -27.94
C ASN A 188 -30.09 16.82 -28.40
N LEU A 189 -30.62 15.74 -27.83
CA LEU A 189 -31.99 15.30 -28.14
C LEU A 189 -33.02 16.32 -27.68
N TYR A 190 -32.86 16.88 -26.47
CA TYR A 190 -33.75 17.91 -25.95
C TYR A 190 -33.81 19.15 -26.84
N GLU A 191 -32.66 19.63 -27.35
CA GLU A 191 -32.64 20.76 -28.29
C GLU A 191 -33.31 20.40 -29.63
N ARG A 192 -33.16 19.16 -30.09
CA ARG A 192 -33.78 18.70 -31.34
C ARG A 192 -35.31 18.57 -31.22
N GLU A 193 -35.83 18.22 -30.04
CA GLU A 193 -37.27 18.21 -29.75
C GLU A 193 -37.93 19.60 -29.86
N LYS A 194 -37.15 20.69 -29.78
CA LYS A 194 -37.67 22.06 -29.91
C LYS A 194 -37.92 22.49 -31.36
N ARG A 195 -37.57 21.67 -32.36
CA ARG A 195 -37.87 21.95 -33.77
C ARG A 195 -39.39 22.03 -33.97
N GLN A 196 -39.82 22.84 -34.93
CA GLN A 196 -41.25 23.12 -35.14
C GLN A 196 -41.75 22.51 -36.44
N THR A 197 -43.03 22.14 -36.45
CA THR A 197 -43.75 21.75 -37.67
C THR A 197 -43.08 20.60 -38.42
N ILE A 198 -42.81 20.76 -39.72
CA ILE A 198 -42.23 19.74 -40.59
C ILE A 198 -40.77 19.46 -40.27
N ASP A 199 -40.06 20.32 -39.53
CA ASP A 199 -38.66 20.12 -39.15
C ASP A 199 -38.48 19.22 -37.91
N LEU A 200 -39.57 18.97 -37.15
CA LEU A 200 -39.58 17.99 -36.06
C LEU A 200 -39.67 16.57 -36.64
N ILE A 201 -38.53 16.08 -37.13
CA ILE A 201 -38.41 14.80 -37.83
C ILE A 201 -37.57 13.86 -37.00
N HIS A 202 -38.03 12.60 -36.88
CA HIS A 202 -37.23 11.50 -36.38
C HIS A 202 -36.29 10.98 -37.48
N ASP A 203 -35.07 11.52 -37.53
CA ASP A 203 -34.09 11.24 -38.57
C ASP A 203 -33.01 10.23 -38.11
N ASN A 204 -31.99 10.03 -38.94
CA ASN A 204 -30.88 9.14 -38.60
C ASN A 204 -30.07 9.65 -37.39
N VAL A 205 -29.98 10.97 -37.20
CA VAL A 205 -29.28 11.54 -36.04
C VAL A 205 -29.99 11.15 -34.75
N ASP A 206 -31.32 11.26 -34.68
CA ASP A 206 -32.08 10.89 -33.48
C ASP A 206 -31.91 9.40 -33.15
N ARG A 207 -31.94 8.54 -34.16
CA ARG A 207 -31.73 7.10 -33.99
C ARG A 207 -30.34 6.79 -33.40
N GLU A 208 -29.29 7.40 -33.92
CA GLU A 208 -27.93 7.15 -33.42
C GLU A 208 -27.66 7.81 -32.06
N LEU A 209 -28.29 8.96 -31.76
CA LEU A 209 -28.27 9.58 -30.43
C LEU A 209 -28.96 8.69 -29.38
N ILE A 210 -30.13 8.12 -29.68
CA ILE A 210 -30.83 7.20 -28.78
C ILE A 210 -30.00 5.94 -28.51
N LYS A 211 -29.44 5.32 -29.56
CA LYS A 211 -28.53 4.18 -29.40
C LYS A 211 -27.32 4.52 -28.51
N LEU A 212 -26.75 5.72 -28.68
CA LEU A 212 -25.64 6.17 -27.86
C LEU A 212 -26.06 6.35 -26.39
N ILE A 213 -27.26 6.83 -26.12
CA ILE A 213 -27.81 6.89 -24.75
C ILE A 213 -27.90 5.49 -24.15
N ASP A 214 -28.46 4.52 -24.87
CA ASP A 214 -28.60 3.14 -24.39
C ASP A 214 -27.21 2.55 -24.05
N ILE A 215 -26.23 2.70 -24.95
CA ILE A 215 -24.85 2.24 -24.72
C ILE A 215 -24.22 2.92 -23.51
N LEU A 216 -24.42 4.24 -23.33
CA LEU A 216 -23.87 4.98 -22.18
C LEU A 216 -24.52 4.57 -20.86
N ILE A 217 -25.82 4.31 -20.85
CA ILE A 217 -26.56 3.82 -19.67
C ILE A 217 -26.11 2.40 -19.31
N ASP A 218 -26.01 1.50 -20.30
CA ASP A 218 -25.55 0.13 -20.12
C ASP A 218 -24.12 0.09 -19.60
N ALA A 219 -23.24 0.92 -20.16
CA ALA A 219 -21.86 1.07 -19.69
C ALA A 219 -21.82 1.54 -18.23
N LYS A 220 -22.61 2.57 -17.89
CA LYS A 220 -22.70 3.07 -16.51
C LYS A 220 -23.18 1.98 -15.55
N ASN A 221 -24.29 1.32 -15.85
CA ASN A 221 -24.85 0.25 -15.01
C ASN A 221 -23.85 -0.90 -14.85
N SER A 222 -23.17 -1.30 -15.94
CA SER A 222 -22.17 -2.36 -15.91
C SER A 222 -21.03 -2.08 -14.93
N ILE A 223 -20.59 -0.82 -14.85
CA ILE A 223 -19.49 -0.37 -13.99
C ILE A 223 -19.97 -0.10 -12.55
N ASP A 224 -21.14 0.53 -12.41
CA ASP A 224 -21.79 0.84 -11.12
C ASP A 224 -22.29 -0.42 -10.38
N ASN A 225 -22.13 -1.62 -10.95
CA ASN A 225 -22.40 -2.93 -10.33
C ASN A 225 -21.47 -3.26 -9.12
N GLY A 226 -21.12 -2.26 -8.31
CA GLY A 226 -20.29 -2.41 -7.11
C GLY A 226 -18.84 -2.75 -7.42
N MET A 227 -18.33 -2.52 -8.64
CA MET A 227 -16.94 -2.86 -8.99
C MET A 227 -15.94 -1.99 -8.23
N ILE A 228 -16.18 -0.67 -8.15
CA ILE A 228 -15.36 0.24 -7.34
C ILE A 228 -15.41 -0.17 -5.86
N GLU A 229 -16.58 -0.55 -5.34
CA GLU A 229 -16.72 -1.03 -3.97
C GLU A 229 -15.93 -2.31 -3.71
N ARG A 230 -15.98 -3.28 -4.65
CA ARG A 230 -15.18 -4.51 -4.60
C ARG A 230 -13.68 -4.21 -4.60
N ILE A 231 -13.21 -3.30 -5.46
CA ILE A 231 -11.80 -2.88 -5.49
C ILE A 231 -11.40 -2.19 -4.19
N ASN A 232 -12.21 -1.24 -3.69
CA ASN A 232 -11.96 -0.56 -2.41
C ASN A 232 -11.88 -1.53 -1.24
N LYS A 233 -12.79 -2.51 -1.19
CA LYS A 233 -12.77 -3.57 -0.18
C LYS A 233 -11.49 -4.41 -0.28
N GLN A 234 -11.08 -4.79 -1.48
CA GLN A 234 -9.84 -5.55 -1.68
C GLN A 234 -8.60 -4.73 -1.29
N ILE A 235 -8.54 -3.45 -1.64
CA ILE A 235 -7.46 -2.54 -1.21
C ILE A 235 -7.38 -2.49 0.32
N HIS A 236 -8.53 -2.42 1.01
CA HIS A 236 -8.57 -2.42 2.46
C HIS A 236 -8.03 -3.72 3.06
N LEU A 237 -8.50 -4.88 2.59
CA LEU A 237 -8.00 -6.20 3.02
C LEU A 237 -6.50 -6.35 2.75
N ASN A 238 -6.01 -5.89 1.60
CA ASN A 238 -4.59 -5.92 1.26
C ASN A 238 -3.77 -5.03 2.21
N ARG A 239 -4.28 -3.85 2.59
CA ARG A 239 -3.59 -2.98 3.57
C ARG A 239 -3.54 -3.60 4.95
N GLU A 240 -4.64 -4.20 5.42
CA GLU A 240 -4.63 -4.97 6.68
C GLU A 240 -3.61 -6.10 6.64
N ARG A 241 -3.56 -6.82 5.50
CA ARG A 241 -2.58 -7.89 5.29
C ARG A 241 -1.15 -7.38 5.26
N LEU A 242 -0.91 -6.22 4.68
CA LEU A 242 0.39 -5.56 4.66
C LEU A 242 0.87 -5.25 6.09
N CYS A 243 0.01 -4.67 6.94
CA CYS A 243 0.32 -4.43 8.35
C CYS A 243 0.68 -5.73 9.09
N GLN A 244 -0.04 -6.83 8.82
CA GLN A 244 0.27 -8.14 9.41
C GLN A 244 1.65 -8.64 8.97
N LEU A 245 2.01 -8.48 7.69
CA LEU A 245 3.33 -8.84 7.16
C LEU A 245 4.45 -8.00 7.77
N GLU A 246 4.23 -6.71 8.00
CA GLU A 246 5.20 -5.82 8.67
C GLU A 246 5.50 -6.29 10.10
N ILE A 247 4.46 -6.60 10.87
CA ILE A 247 4.59 -7.13 12.22
C ILE A 247 5.36 -8.46 12.19
N GLU A 248 5.00 -9.38 11.29
CA GLU A 248 5.67 -10.68 11.19
C GLU A 248 7.15 -10.53 10.77
N ALA A 249 7.46 -9.66 9.82
CA ALA A 249 8.85 -9.36 9.41
C ALA A 249 9.68 -8.79 10.55
N ASN A 250 9.09 -7.91 11.36
CA ASN A 250 9.73 -7.35 12.56
C ASN A 250 9.97 -8.43 13.61
N ASN A 251 8.98 -9.29 13.86
CA ASN A 251 9.13 -10.43 14.78
C ASN A 251 10.25 -11.38 14.34
N LYS A 252 10.35 -11.69 13.04
CA LYS A 252 11.43 -12.52 12.48
C LYS A 252 12.79 -11.83 12.60
N SER A 253 12.84 -10.51 12.40
CA SER A 253 14.07 -9.72 12.59
C SER A 253 14.54 -9.73 14.04
N TYR A 254 13.62 -9.58 14.99
CA TYR A 254 13.92 -9.67 16.42
C TYR A 254 14.39 -11.07 16.82
N ALA A 255 13.70 -12.12 16.35
CA ALA A 255 14.12 -13.50 16.56
C ALA A 255 15.54 -13.74 16.04
N LEU A 256 15.88 -13.23 14.85
CA LEU A 256 17.23 -13.36 14.28
C LEU A 256 18.29 -12.66 15.14
N ILE A 257 17.97 -11.49 15.74
CA ILE A 257 18.87 -10.80 16.67
C ILE A 257 19.12 -11.65 17.92
N LEU A 258 18.07 -12.26 18.48
CA LEU A 258 18.19 -13.17 19.62
C LEU A 258 19.06 -14.39 19.27
N GLU A 259 18.81 -15.05 18.14
CA GLU A 259 19.63 -16.21 17.73
C GLU A 259 21.10 -15.83 17.50
N ASN A 260 21.37 -14.63 16.97
CA ASN A 260 22.73 -14.13 16.87
C ASN A 260 23.38 -13.96 18.25
N ALA A 261 22.65 -13.41 19.23
CA ALA A 261 23.15 -13.28 20.60
C ALA A 261 23.41 -14.64 21.24
N THR A 262 22.51 -15.62 21.03
CA THR A 262 22.65 -16.99 21.54
C THR A 262 23.90 -17.67 20.98
N LEU A 263 24.26 -17.44 19.71
CA LEU A 263 25.49 -17.99 19.11
C LEU A 263 26.78 -17.48 19.77
N TYR A 264 26.76 -16.32 20.43
CA TYR A 264 27.92 -15.82 21.19
C TYR A 264 28.02 -16.45 22.58
N LEU A 265 27.03 -17.23 23.02
CA LEU A 265 27.07 -17.90 24.31
C LEU A 265 28.03 -19.10 24.25
N THR A 266 29.05 -19.07 25.09
CA THR A 266 30.09 -20.10 25.21
C THR A 266 30.14 -20.68 26.62
N ASN A 267 30.75 -21.87 26.75
CA ASN A 267 30.89 -22.60 28.01
C ASN A 267 31.70 -21.84 29.09
N THR A 268 32.38 -20.75 28.72
CA THR A 268 33.19 -19.92 29.61
C THR A 268 32.42 -18.76 30.25
N LEU A 269 31.16 -18.53 29.85
CA LEU A 269 30.33 -17.50 30.45
C LEU A 269 29.85 -17.95 31.84
N PRO A 270 29.77 -17.04 32.83
CA PRO A 270 29.31 -17.39 34.17
C PRO A 270 27.91 -18.03 34.10
N CYS A 271 27.75 -19.16 34.80
CA CYS A 271 26.45 -19.82 34.94
C CYS A 271 25.42 -18.81 35.50
N PHE A 272 24.36 -18.54 34.73
CA PHE A 272 23.20 -17.80 35.24
C PHE A 272 22.52 -18.65 36.33
N SER A 273 22.91 -18.44 37.59
CA SER A 273 22.49 -19.25 38.74
C SER A 273 21.02 -19.10 39.14
N ASN A 274 20.23 -18.32 38.38
CA ASN A 274 18.85 -17.96 38.76
C ASN A 274 17.81 -18.10 37.63
N CYS A 275 18.00 -18.97 36.65
CA CYS A 275 16.96 -19.26 35.65
C CYS A 275 15.97 -20.34 36.13
N LYS A 276 15.22 -20.06 37.21
CA LYS A 276 14.05 -20.86 37.64
C LYS A 276 12.73 -20.31 37.11
N ASN A 277 12.74 -19.66 35.95
CA ASN A 277 11.49 -19.26 35.30
C ASN A 277 11.03 -20.43 34.43
N SER A 278 10.03 -21.16 34.93
CA SER A 278 9.23 -22.05 34.08
C SER A 278 8.56 -21.17 33.02
N PHE A 279 9.05 -21.20 31.79
CA PHE A 279 8.51 -20.44 30.67
C PHE A 279 7.11 -20.99 30.29
N SER A 280 6.10 -20.57 31.04
CA SER A 280 4.69 -20.89 30.78
C SER A 280 4.13 -19.88 29.77
N GLY A 281 4.51 -20.02 28.50
CA GLY A 281 4.00 -19.12 27.45
C GLY A 281 4.73 -19.13 26.10
N GLY A 282 5.75 -19.99 25.91
CA GLY A 282 6.49 -20.07 24.65
C GLY A 282 5.67 -20.71 23.51
N ILE A 283 5.82 -20.19 22.30
CA ILE A 283 5.29 -20.81 21.07
C ILE A 283 6.24 -21.93 20.64
N THR A 284 5.72 -23.11 20.32
CA THR A 284 6.53 -24.20 19.78
C THR A 284 6.99 -23.90 18.35
N TYR A 285 8.14 -24.42 17.94
CA TYR A 285 8.65 -24.27 16.57
C TYR A 285 7.61 -24.67 15.50
N LEU A 286 6.88 -25.76 15.72
CA LEU A 286 5.82 -26.21 14.81
C LEU A 286 4.69 -25.19 14.68
N ASN A 287 4.28 -24.58 15.79
CA ASN A 287 3.24 -23.54 15.78
C ASN A 287 3.73 -22.26 15.10
N TRP A 288 4.98 -21.88 15.33
CA TRP A 288 5.63 -20.74 14.64
C TRP A 288 5.66 -20.97 13.12
N LEU A 289 6.10 -22.15 12.68
CA LEU A 289 6.20 -22.47 11.26
C LEU A 289 4.82 -22.52 10.60
N LYS A 290 3.83 -23.11 11.29
CA LYS A 290 2.44 -23.15 10.82
C LYS A 290 1.88 -21.74 10.67
N HIS A 291 2.06 -20.88 11.66
CA HIS A 291 1.61 -19.49 11.61
C HIS A 291 2.21 -18.75 10.41
N THR A 292 3.54 -18.80 10.25
CA THR A 292 4.22 -18.13 9.13
C THR A 292 3.75 -18.65 7.78
N LYS A 293 3.61 -19.97 7.60
CA LYS A 293 3.07 -20.55 6.36
C LYS A 293 1.64 -20.09 6.08
N THR A 294 0.77 -20.10 7.09
CA THR A 294 -0.62 -19.64 6.95
C THR A 294 -0.69 -18.16 6.54
N VAL A 295 0.14 -17.30 7.14
CA VAL A 295 0.20 -15.89 6.73
C VAL A 295 0.63 -15.78 5.28
N VAL A 296 1.69 -16.50 4.87
CA VAL A 296 2.19 -16.51 3.49
C VAL A 296 1.11 -17.00 2.51
N GLU A 297 0.46 -18.14 2.77
CA GLU A 297 -0.60 -18.69 1.93
C GLU A 297 -1.75 -17.70 1.76
N GLN A 298 -2.22 -17.11 2.87
CA GLN A 298 -3.28 -16.12 2.82
C GLN A 298 -2.89 -14.88 2.00
N THR A 299 -1.63 -14.42 2.07
CA THR A 299 -1.17 -13.28 1.26
C THR A 299 -1.19 -13.59 -0.23
N TYR A 300 -0.83 -14.82 -0.62
CA TYR A 300 -0.92 -15.26 -2.01
C TYR A 300 -2.38 -15.28 -2.48
N CYS A 301 -3.32 -15.73 -1.64
CA CYS A 301 -4.74 -15.68 -1.95
C CYS A 301 -5.23 -14.23 -2.18
N GLU A 302 -4.87 -13.29 -1.31
CA GLU A 302 -5.25 -11.86 -1.48
C GLU A 302 -4.64 -11.24 -2.74
N ILE A 303 -3.40 -11.61 -3.09
CA ILE A 303 -2.77 -11.19 -4.35
C ILE A 303 -3.51 -11.78 -5.55
N GLN A 304 -3.94 -13.04 -5.47
CA GLN A 304 -4.66 -13.69 -6.56
C GLN A 304 -6.03 -13.05 -6.79
N THR A 305 -6.81 -12.81 -5.73
CA THR A 305 -8.11 -12.11 -5.83
C THR A 305 -7.93 -10.70 -6.40
N SER A 306 -6.86 -10.01 -6.00
CA SER A 306 -6.49 -8.70 -6.56
C SER A 306 -6.22 -8.78 -8.07
N ASN A 307 -5.48 -9.79 -8.53
CA ASN A 307 -5.19 -9.98 -9.95
C ASN A 307 -6.43 -10.34 -10.76
N GLU A 308 -7.35 -11.12 -10.21
CA GLU A 308 -8.64 -11.43 -10.84
C GLU A 308 -9.48 -10.15 -11.03
N LEU A 309 -9.51 -9.27 -10.02
CA LEU A 309 -10.15 -7.96 -10.14
C LEU A 309 -9.47 -7.12 -11.23
N ILE A 310 -8.14 -7.01 -11.23
CA ILE A 310 -7.39 -6.28 -12.26
C ILE A 310 -7.69 -6.83 -13.66
N HIS A 311 -7.79 -8.15 -13.82
CA HIS A 311 -8.14 -8.77 -15.08
C HIS A 311 -9.56 -8.40 -15.51
N SER A 312 -10.52 -8.43 -14.59
CA SER A 312 -11.91 -8.03 -14.90
C SER A 312 -12.01 -6.56 -15.38
N VAL A 313 -11.11 -5.68 -14.92
CA VAL A 313 -11.02 -4.29 -15.41
C VAL A 313 -10.67 -4.22 -16.90
N LYS A 314 -9.98 -5.21 -17.46
CA LYS A 314 -9.63 -5.20 -18.90
C LYS A 314 -10.86 -5.22 -19.82
N ASN A 315 -11.96 -5.80 -19.37
CA ASN A 315 -13.21 -5.80 -20.14
C ASN A 315 -13.76 -4.38 -20.37
N PHE A 316 -13.39 -3.40 -19.53
CA PHE A 316 -13.81 -2.01 -19.71
C PHE A 316 -13.19 -1.34 -20.93
N PHE A 317 -12.02 -1.77 -21.40
CA PHE A 317 -11.45 -1.22 -22.63
C PHE A 317 -12.37 -1.45 -23.84
N HIS A 318 -13.05 -2.60 -23.89
CA HIS A 318 -14.02 -2.88 -24.95
C HIS A 318 -15.27 -1.98 -24.85
N ILE A 319 -15.73 -1.70 -23.64
CA ILE A 319 -16.87 -0.80 -23.41
C ILE A 319 -16.48 0.64 -23.80
N GLU A 320 -15.29 1.09 -23.41
CA GLU A 320 -14.76 2.41 -23.79
C GLU A 320 -14.66 2.56 -25.31
N GLN A 321 -14.15 1.54 -25.99
CA GLN A 321 -14.05 1.53 -27.45
C GLN A 321 -15.43 1.61 -28.10
N ASN A 322 -16.40 0.81 -27.64
CA ASN A 322 -17.76 0.83 -28.17
C ASN A 322 -18.43 2.22 -28.03
N ILE A 323 -18.29 2.86 -26.86
CA ILE A 323 -18.78 4.24 -26.66
C ILE A 323 -18.10 5.21 -27.63
N PHE A 324 -16.78 5.05 -27.82
CA PHE A 324 -16.01 5.92 -28.71
C PHE A 324 -16.46 5.78 -30.17
N ASP A 325 -16.61 4.56 -30.67
CA ASP A 325 -17.04 4.28 -32.04
C ASP A 325 -18.46 4.81 -32.30
N GLN A 326 -19.38 4.62 -31.34
CA GLN A 326 -20.74 5.17 -31.45
C GLN A 326 -20.75 6.70 -31.36
N TRP A 327 -19.92 7.29 -30.50
CA TRP A 327 -19.77 8.75 -30.41
C TRP A 327 -19.29 9.35 -31.73
N GLN A 328 -18.32 8.71 -32.40
CA GLN A 328 -17.87 9.11 -33.73
C GLN A 328 -18.97 8.97 -34.78
N THR A 329 -19.70 7.87 -34.74
CA THR A 329 -20.84 7.62 -35.66
C THR A 329 -21.87 8.73 -35.56
N VAL A 330 -22.25 9.13 -34.34
CA VAL A 330 -23.16 10.26 -34.10
C VAL A 330 -22.59 11.56 -34.67
N GLY A 331 -21.30 11.83 -34.48
CA GLY A 331 -20.62 13.00 -35.04
C GLY A 331 -20.72 13.07 -36.57
N ILE A 332 -20.43 11.96 -37.26
CA ILE A 332 -20.50 11.86 -38.71
C ILE A 332 -21.94 12.10 -39.21
N VAL A 333 -22.92 11.46 -38.59
CA VAL A 333 -24.33 11.58 -39.00
C VAL A 333 -24.86 13.00 -38.74
N LEU A 334 -24.41 13.65 -37.66
CA LEU A 334 -24.70 15.07 -37.40
C LEU A 334 -24.10 15.99 -38.46
N GLU A 335 -22.83 15.80 -38.82
CA GLU A 335 -22.16 16.57 -39.87
C GLU A 335 -22.86 16.39 -41.22
N GLN A 336 -23.22 15.16 -41.57
CA GLN A 336 -24.00 14.87 -42.79
C GLN A 336 -25.34 15.61 -42.78
N ARG A 337 -26.09 15.57 -41.67
CA ARG A 337 -27.36 16.27 -41.55
C ARG A 337 -27.21 17.79 -41.65
N ILE A 338 -26.16 18.35 -41.04
CA ILE A 338 -25.85 19.78 -41.16
C ILE A 338 -25.54 20.12 -42.62
N HIS A 339 -24.73 19.29 -43.30
CA HIS A 339 -24.40 19.48 -44.71
C HIS A 339 -25.64 19.40 -45.61
N GLU A 340 -26.54 18.45 -45.38
CA GLU A 340 -27.83 18.34 -46.09
C GLU A 340 -28.69 19.59 -45.94
N ILE A 341 -28.73 20.18 -44.73
CA ILE A 341 -29.50 21.40 -44.46
C ILE A 341 -28.81 22.64 -45.06
N GLN A 342 -27.48 22.69 -45.04
CA GLN A 342 -26.70 23.82 -45.56
C GLN A 342 -26.53 23.78 -47.08
N CYS A 343 -26.57 22.61 -47.71
CA CYS A 343 -26.45 22.46 -49.15
C CYS A 343 -27.84 22.45 -49.79
N PRO A 344 -28.23 23.51 -50.53
CA PRO A 344 -29.54 23.59 -51.17
C PRO A 344 -29.75 22.57 -52.30
N VAL A 345 -28.81 21.64 -52.51
CA VAL A 345 -28.78 20.75 -53.68
C VAL A 345 -29.94 19.74 -53.68
N LEU A 346 -30.61 19.53 -52.55
CA LEU A 346 -31.85 18.74 -52.49
C LEU A 346 -33.13 19.58 -52.52
N GLU A 347 -33.03 20.91 -52.51
CA GLU A 347 -34.09 21.81 -52.98
C GLU A 347 -34.03 22.05 -54.50
N ASN A 348 -33.32 21.19 -55.26
CA ASN A 348 -33.40 21.17 -56.73
C ASN A 348 -34.76 20.64 -57.26
N ILE A 349 -35.74 20.47 -56.37
CA ILE A 349 -37.17 20.34 -56.72
C ILE A 349 -37.74 21.74 -57.09
N ASN A 350 -37.02 22.82 -56.75
CA ASN A 350 -37.48 24.20 -56.87
C ASN A 350 -36.77 25.03 -57.96
N ASP A 351 -36.12 24.45 -58.97
CA ASP A 351 -35.70 25.24 -60.14
C ASP A 351 -36.77 25.19 -61.24
N ARG A 352 -37.26 24.01 -61.63
CA ARG A 352 -38.21 23.94 -62.74
C ARG A 352 -39.62 24.38 -62.37
N GLU A 353 -40.16 23.94 -61.24
CA GLU A 353 -41.55 24.25 -60.85
C GLU A 353 -41.66 25.67 -60.29
N TYR A 354 -40.70 26.10 -59.47
CA TYR A 354 -40.61 27.49 -59.02
C TYR A 354 -40.33 28.45 -60.17
N SER A 355 -39.40 28.14 -61.09
CA SER A 355 -39.15 29.02 -62.24
C SER A 355 -40.38 29.11 -63.13
N LYS A 356 -41.12 28.02 -63.34
CA LYS A 356 -42.41 28.07 -64.05
C LYS A 356 -43.43 28.92 -63.30
N LEU A 357 -43.55 28.77 -61.98
CA LEU A 357 -44.48 29.57 -61.19
C LEU A 357 -44.09 31.06 -61.19
N SER A 358 -42.80 31.36 -61.15
CA SER A 358 -42.25 32.71 -61.26
C SER A 358 -42.50 33.30 -62.65
N GLU A 359 -42.32 32.50 -63.71
CA GLU A 359 -42.62 32.88 -65.09
C GLU A 359 -44.13 33.14 -65.29
N GLU A 360 -44.99 32.26 -64.79
CA GLU A 360 -46.45 32.44 -64.79
C GLU A 360 -46.86 33.70 -64.00
N PHE A 361 -46.25 33.95 -62.83
CA PHE A 361 -46.48 35.16 -62.06
C PHE A 361 -46.09 36.42 -62.84
N ASN A 362 -44.93 36.41 -63.51
CA ASN A 362 -44.48 37.52 -64.35
C ASN A 362 -45.40 37.74 -65.56
N ASN A 363 -45.86 36.66 -66.20
CA ASN A 363 -46.81 36.71 -67.32
C ASN A 363 -48.16 37.29 -66.87
N LEU A 364 -48.66 36.88 -65.71
CA LEU A 364 -49.88 37.43 -65.12
C LEU A 364 -49.75 38.91 -64.80
N ASN A 365 -48.63 39.34 -64.20
CA ASN A 365 -48.37 40.76 -63.94
C ASN A 365 -48.32 41.57 -65.24
N TYR A 366 -47.65 41.07 -66.28
CA TYR A 366 -47.63 41.71 -67.58
C TYR A 366 -49.04 41.84 -68.19
N SER A 367 -49.85 40.79 -68.06
CA SER A 367 -51.24 40.83 -68.51
C SER A 367 -52.08 41.85 -67.74
N ILE A 368 -51.88 41.95 -66.41
CA ILE A 368 -52.55 42.95 -65.56
C ILE A 368 -52.16 44.36 -66.02
N ASP A 369 -50.88 44.64 -66.22
CA ASP A 369 -50.38 45.94 -66.67
C ASP A 369 -50.97 46.34 -68.03
N ASN A 370 -51.04 45.39 -68.96
CA ASN A 370 -51.64 45.64 -70.28
C ASN A 370 -53.14 45.90 -70.21
N LEU A 371 -53.87 45.16 -69.38
CA LEU A 371 -55.30 45.38 -69.18
C LEU A 371 -55.56 46.76 -68.53
N GLN A 372 -54.74 47.16 -67.56
CA GLN A 372 -54.83 48.49 -66.95
C GLN A 372 -54.58 49.61 -67.95
N LYS A 373 -53.58 49.46 -68.84
CA LYS A 373 -53.33 50.43 -69.92
C LYS A 373 -54.51 50.57 -70.87
N LYS A 374 -55.06 49.45 -71.34
CA LYS A 374 -56.24 49.45 -72.22
C LYS A 374 -57.46 50.09 -71.55
N LEU A 375 -57.68 49.80 -70.27
CA LEU A 375 -58.76 50.40 -69.51
C LEU A 375 -58.61 51.92 -69.43
N PHE A 376 -57.39 52.42 -69.16
CA PHE A 376 -57.11 53.85 -69.16
C PHE A 376 -57.33 54.51 -70.53
N GLU A 377 -56.91 53.86 -71.62
CA GLU A 377 -57.14 54.35 -72.98
C GLU A 377 -58.63 54.44 -73.33
N GLU A 378 -59.42 53.41 -73.00
CA GLU A 378 -60.87 53.41 -73.23
C GLU A 378 -61.58 54.48 -72.38
N GLU A 379 -61.19 54.64 -71.11
CA GLU A 379 -61.71 55.71 -70.24
C GLU A 379 -61.40 57.11 -70.81
N TYR A 380 -60.19 57.30 -71.36
CA TYR A 380 -59.80 58.53 -72.01
C TYR A 380 -60.64 58.81 -73.27
N ILE A 381 -60.82 57.80 -74.14
CA ILE A 381 -61.63 57.91 -75.36
C ILE A 381 -63.07 58.23 -75.01
N LEU A 382 -63.63 57.55 -73.99
CA LEU A 382 -64.99 57.80 -73.53
C LEU A 382 -65.15 59.26 -73.04
N GLN A 383 -64.20 59.76 -72.25
CA GLN A 383 -64.21 61.14 -71.78
C GLN A 383 -64.10 62.15 -72.93
N HIS A 384 -63.28 61.85 -73.94
CA HIS A 384 -63.16 62.67 -75.14
C HIS A 384 -64.47 62.68 -75.97
N LEU A 385 -65.11 61.53 -76.16
CA LEU A 385 -66.39 61.41 -76.84
C LEU A 385 -67.50 62.16 -76.10
N PHE A 386 -67.53 62.13 -74.77
CA PHE A 386 -68.46 62.94 -73.98
C PHE A 386 -68.27 64.44 -74.22
N ARG A 387 -67.02 64.91 -74.31
CA ARG A 387 -66.72 66.32 -74.64
C ARG A 387 -67.18 66.68 -76.05
N LEU A 388 -66.88 65.85 -77.05
CA LEU A 388 -67.34 66.07 -78.42
C LEU A 388 -68.86 66.08 -78.51
N LYS A 389 -69.53 65.14 -77.83
CA LYS A 389 -70.98 65.10 -77.74
C LYS A 389 -71.53 66.43 -77.20
N ALA A 390 -70.99 66.93 -76.08
CA ALA A 390 -71.42 68.19 -75.50
C ALA A 390 -71.22 69.38 -76.47
N THR A 391 -70.10 69.43 -77.20
CA THR A 391 -69.87 70.49 -78.21
C THR A 391 -70.87 70.41 -79.38
N ILE A 392 -71.20 69.21 -79.85
CA ILE A 392 -72.17 69.02 -80.94
C ILE A 392 -73.59 69.38 -80.46
N GLU A 393 -73.95 69.03 -79.22
CA GLU A 393 -75.22 69.41 -78.62
C GLU A 393 -75.35 70.94 -78.49
N GLU A 394 -74.27 71.64 -78.11
CA GLU A 394 -74.20 73.10 -78.07
C GLU A 394 -74.36 73.72 -79.47
N ASP A 395 -73.63 73.24 -80.48
CA ASP A 395 -73.74 73.68 -81.87
C ASP A 395 -75.15 73.46 -82.44
N LEU A 396 -75.79 72.33 -82.12
CA LEU A 396 -77.17 72.05 -82.49
C LEU A 396 -78.14 73.02 -81.80
N ALA A 397 -77.93 73.34 -80.53
CA ALA A 397 -78.76 74.32 -79.82
C ALA A 397 -78.65 75.72 -80.46
N ILE A 398 -77.44 76.15 -80.83
CA ILE A 398 -77.20 77.43 -81.53
C ILE A 398 -77.90 77.44 -82.90
N LYS A 399 -77.77 76.37 -83.69
CA LYS A 399 -78.43 76.25 -85.00
C LYS A 399 -79.95 76.21 -84.88
N ASN A 400 -80.48 75.46 -83.91
CA ASN A 400 -81.93 75.42 -83.63
C ASN A 400 -82.47 76.79 -83.23
N ASN A 401 -81.73 77.56 -82.43
CA ASN A 401 -82.10 78.94 -82.09
C ASN A 401 -82.08 79.85 -83.33
N SER A 402 -81.06 79.74 -84.19
CA SER A 402 -80.97 80.48 -85.44
C SER A 402 -82.14 80.16 -86.38
N LEU A 403 -82.45 78.87 -86.56
CA LEU A 403 -83.59 78.39 -87.33
C LEU A 403 -84.92 78.92 -86.76
N PHE A 404 -85.09 78.88 -85.44
CA PHE A 404 -86.27 79.43 -84.77
C PHE A 404 -86.42 80.94 -85.00
N ILE A 405 -85.32 81.70 -84.96
CA ILE A 405 -85.32 83.13 -85.29
C ILE A 405 -85.79 83.33 -86.74
N ASP A 406 -85.20 82.61 -87.69
CA ASP A 406 -85.52 82.77 -89.11
C ASP A 406 -86.96 82.32 -89.45
N GLU A 407 -87.41 81.18 -88.94
CA GLU A 407 -88.75 80.63 -89.21
C GLU A 407 -89.87 81.35 -88.47
N GLN A 408 -89.72 81.58 -87.16
CA GLN A 408 -90.83 82.07 -86.34
C GLN A 408 -90.82 83.58 -86.19
N LYS A 409 -89.65 84.21 -86.11
CA LYS A 409 -89.56 85.67 -85.99
C LYS A 409 -89.50 86.32 -87.37
N VAL A 410 -88.53 85.97 -88.22
CA VAL A 410 -88.30 86.66 -89.51
C VAL A 410 -89.39 86.35 -90.54
N ILE A 411 -89.68 85.06 -90.82
CA ILE A 411 -90.77 84.68 -91.73
C ILE A 411 -92.14 85.06 -91.14
N GLY A 412 -92.33 84.93 -89.82
CA GLY A 412 -93.52 85.41 -89.12
C GLY A 412 -93.80 86.89 -89.36
N LEU A 413 -92.78 87.76 -89.20
CA LEU A 413 -92.85 89.20 -89.49
C LEU A 413 -93.11 89.49 -90.97
N ARG A 414 -92.52 88.72 -91.90
CA ARG A 414 -92.82 88.85 -93.34
C ARG A 414 -94.26 88.50 -93.70
N ARG A 415 -94.85 87.48 -93.05
CA ARG A 415 -96.26 87.09 -93.28
C ARG A 415 -97.25 88.17 -92.82
N THR A 416 -96.86 89.05 -91.89
CA THR A 416 -97.70 90.17 -91.44
C THR A 416 -97.64 91.41 -92.34
N PHE A 417 -96.78 91.43 -93.37
CA PHE A 417 -96.75 92.49 -94.38
C PHE A 417 -97.49 92.03 -95.66
N PRO A 418 -98.69 92.56 -95.97
CA PRO A 418 -99.39 92.22 -97.20
C PRO A 418 -98.73 92.91 -98.40
N PHE A 419 -98.27 92.14 -99.37
CA PHE A 419 -98.01 92.67 -100.72
C PHE A 419 -99.35 92.73 -101.46
N THR A 420 -99.93 93.92 -101.53
CA THR A 420 -100.96 94.25 -102.50
C THR A 420 -100.31 94.61 -103.82
N SER A 421 -100.52 93.76 -104.82
CA SER A 421 -100.47 94.12 -106.24
C SER A 421 -101.41 93.20 -107.00
#